data_AF-A0A5J4N8M7-F1
#
_entry.id   AF-A0A5J4N8M7-F1
#
_cell.length_a   1.000
_cell.length_b   1.000
_cell.length_c   1.000
_cell.angle_alpha   90.00
_cell.angle_beta   90.00
_cell.angle_gamma   90.00
#
_symmetry.space_group_name_H-M   'P 1'
#
loop_
_entity.id
_entity.type
_entity.pdbx_description
1 polymer ?
#
loop_
_entity_poly.entity_id
_entity_poly.type
_entity_poly.pdbx_seq_one_letter_code
_entity_poly.pdbx_strand_id
1 'polypeptide(L)'
;MRGGFVYAMFVMVFVLESANRTTALDCYQDEYNPVNGHTVKTTRGNCVFCVLEEWTPAPNMRSEYHTCSVHCWPYILSNSRRICCRTNLCNNDGLSGKFAF
;
A
#
# COMPACT_ATOMS: atom_id res chain seq x y z
N MET A 1 36.14 -31.96 42.28
CA MET A 1 35.60 -32.34 40.96
C MET A 1 34.77 -31.17 40.44
N ARG A 2 35.15 -30.62 39.28
CA ARG A 2 34.35 -29.98 38.20
C ARG A 2 33.32 -28.91 38.65
N GLY A 3 33.41 -27.63 38.29
CA GLY A 3 33.77 -27.06 36.98
C GLY A 3 32.49 -26.68 36.23
N GLY A 4 32.27 -25.39 35.99
CA GLY A 4 31.12 -24.84 35.25
C GLY A 4 30.71 -23.47 35.81
N PHE A 5 31.58 -22.46 35.83
CA PHE A 5 31.89 -21.62 34.67
C PHE A 5 30.64 -21.27 33.85
N VAL A 6 30.24 -19.99 33.94
CA VAL A 6 29.59 -19.22 32.87
C VAL A 6 28.14 -19.60 32.55
N TYR A 7 27.20 -19.21 33.42
CA TYR A 7 25.83 -18.91 32.98
C TYR A 7 25.41 -17.47 33.33
N ALA A 8 26.40 -16.59 33.50
CA ALA A 8 26.21 -15.14 33.61
C ALA A 8 26.35 -14.43 32.25
N MET A 9 26.22 -15.15 31.12
CA MET A 9 26.35 -14.58 29.80
C MET A 9 25.41 -15.26 28.81
N PHE A 10 24.75 -14.45 27.99
CA PHE A 10 24.01 -14.83 26.76
C PHE A 10 22.57 -15.33 26.88
N VAL A 11 21.72 -14.62 27.61
CA VAL A 11 20.34 -14.38 27.11
C VAL A 11 20.17 -12.89 26.77
N MET A 12 21.18 -12.35 26.09
CA MET A 12 21.01 -11.32 25.06
C MET A 12 20.51 -12.03 23.80
N VAL A 13 19.32 -12.62 23.86
CA VAL A 13 18.59 -12.93 22.62
C VAL A 13 17.66 -11.76 22.44
N PHE A 14 18.23 -10.74 21.81
CA PHE A 14 17.59 -9.85 20.85
C PHE A 14 16.16 -10.28 20.56
N VAL A 15 15.20 -9.85 21.39
CA VAL A 15 13.88 -9.56 20.87
C VAL A 15 14.11 -8.29 20.08
N LEU A 16 14.49 -8.53 18.82
CA LEU A 16 14.50 -7.61 17.71
C LEU A 16 13.54 -6.47 18.02
N GLU A 17 14.07 -5.26 17.91
CA GLU A 17 13.29 -4.08 17.61
C GLU A 17 12.00 -4.49 16.90
N SER A 18 10.86 -4.29 17.56
CA SER A 18 9.65 -3.94 16.81
C SER A 18 9.89 -2.53 16.26
N ALA A 19 10.96 -2.38 15.47
CA ALA A 19 11.05 -1.37 14.44
C ALA A 19 9.88 -1.72 13.54
N ASN A 20 8.75 -1.12 13.86
CA ASN A 20 7.94 -0.40 12.92
C ASN A 20 8.45 -0.68 11.50
N ARG A 21 8.09 -1.83 10.94
CA ARG A 21 8.23 -2.06 9.52
C ARG A 21 7.16 -1.20 8.88
N THR A 22 7.29 0.12 8.99
CA THR A 22 7.11 1.01 7.85
C THR A 22 8.08 0.49 6.79
N THR A 23 7.75 -0.65 6.18
CA THR A 23 8.17 -0.91 4.81
C THR A 23 7.77 0.36 4.09
N ALA A 24 8.76 1.14 3.65
CA ALA A 24 8.51 2.30 2.82
C ALA A 24 7.77 1.77 1.59
N LEU A 25 6.43 1.83 1.65
CA LEU A 25 5.56 1.34 0.61
C LEU A 25 5.41 2.50 -0.35
N ASP A 26 5.88 2.30 -1.57
CA ASP A 26 5.71 3.25 -2.65
C ASP A 26 4.41 2.92 -3.37
N CYS A 27 3.51 3.90 -3.45
CA CYS A 27 2.23 3.78 -4.13
C CYS A 27 2.11 4.88 -5.18
N TYR A 28 1.30 4.65 -6.20
CA TYR A 28 0.84 5.74 -7.05
C TYR A 28 -0.16 6.61 -6.29
N GLN A 29 -0.08 7.92 -6.51
CA GLN A 29 -1.01 8.90 -6.00
C GLN A 29 -1.37 9.88 -7.09
N ASP A 30 -2.66 10.13 -7.26
CA ASP A 30 -3.16 11.16 -8.15
C ASP A 30 -3.16 12.51 -7.42
N GLU A 31 -2.32 13.42 -7.88
CA GLU A 31 -2.17 14.77 -7.34
C GLU A 31 -2.67 15.80 -8.35
N TYR A 32 -3.50 16.73 -7.88
CA TYR A 32 -3.97 17.83 -8.71
C TYR A 32 -2.84 18.85 -8.89
N ASN A 33 -2.43 19.08 -10.14
CA ASN A 33 -1.46 20.12 -10.45
C ASN A 33 -2.17 21.45 -10.74
N PRO A 34 -2.05 22.46 -9.85
CA PRO A 34 -2.76 23.73 -10.00
C PRO A 34 -2.25 24.57 -11.18
N VAL A 35 -1.05 24.31 -11.71
CA VAL A 35 -0.45 25.10 -12.80
C VAL A 35 -1.10 24.77 -14.14
N ASN A 36 -1.47 23.51 -14.34
CA ASN A 36 -1.98 22.98 -15.60
C ASN A 36 -3.43 22.50 -15.48
N GLY A 37 -4.03 22.52 -14.29
CA GLY A 37 -5.42 22.12 -14.05
C GLY A 37 -5.68 20.63 -14.27
N HIS A 38 -4.61 19.83 -14.35
CA HIS A 38 -4.67 18.40 -14.63
C HIS A 38 -4.20 17.60 -13.43
N THR A 39 -4.83 16.44 -13.23
CA THR A 39 -4.37 15.44 -12.27
C THR A 39 -3.18 14.70 -12.87
N VAL A 40 -2.09 14.61 -12.12
CA VAL A 40 -0.88 13.87 -12.50
C VAL A 40 -0.69 12.71 -11.53
N LYS A 41 -0.30 11.57 -12.08
CA LYS A 41 0.02 10.39 -11.31
C LYS A 41 1.47 10.49 -10.83
N THR A 42 1.67 10.64 -9.54
CA THR A 42 2.99 10.70 -8.89
C THR A 42 3.21 9.47 -8.02
N THR A 43 4.45 9.20 -7.65
CA THR A 43 4.77 8.12 -6.70
C THR A 43 4.95 8.73 -5.32
N ARG A 44 4.24 8.20 -4.33
CA ARG A 44 4.37 8.58 -2.93
C ARG A 44 4.86 7.41 -2.10
N GLY A 45 5.92 7.64 -1.33
CA GLY A 45 6.46 6.68 -0.37
C GLY A 45 5.82 6.81 1.02
N ASN A 46 6.24 5.92 1.92
CA ASN A 46 5.78 5.86 3.32
C ASN A 46 4.28 5.59 3.48
N CYS A 47 3.68 4.85 2.55
CA CYS A 47 2.29 4.42 2.64
C CYS A 47 2.16 3.18 3.54
N VAL A 48 0.96 2.93 4.07
CA VAL A 48 0.63 1.63 4.70
C VAL A 48 -0.15 0.75 3.71
N PHE A 49 -0.96 1.39 2.87
CA PHE A 49 -1.73 0.76 1.81
C PHE A 49 -1.68 1.59 0.54
N CYS A 50 -1.56 0.90 -0.59
CA CYS A 50 -1.88 1.46 -1.89
C CYS A 50 -3.34 1.17 -2.20
N VAL A 51 -4.07 2.20 -2.62
CA VAL A 51 -5.49 2.15 -2.89
C VAL A 51 -5.72 2.50 -4.36
N LEU A 52 -6.55 1.69 -5.01
CA LEU A 52 -7.09 1.93 -6.35
C LEU A 52 -8.60 2.00 -6.23
N GLU A 53 -9.17 3.16 -6.55
CA GLU A 53 -10.60 3.35 -6.70
C GLU A 53 -10.93 3.45 -8.17
N GLU A 54 -11.87 2.65 -8.63
CA GLU A 54 -12.35 2.67 -10.00
C GLU A 54 -13.83 3.01 -10.02
N TRP A 55 -14.19 3.89 -10.94
CA TRP A 55 -15.56 4.28 -11.22
C TRP A 55 -15.89 4.06 -12.69
N THR A 56 -16.99 3.35 -12.96
CA THR A 56 -17.48 3.02 -14.30
C THR A 56 -18.91 3.54 -14.50
N PRO A 57 -19.08 4.87 -14.71
CA PRO A 57 -20.41 5.46 -14.84
C PRO A 57 -21.16 5.01 -16.11
N ALA A 58 -20.45 4.52 -17.13
CA ALA A 58 -21.01 3.98 -18.36
C ALA A 58 -20.14 2.84 -18.91
N PRO A 59 -20.64 1.97 -19.81
CA PRO A 59 -19.92 0.78 -20.30
C PRO A 59 -18.55 1.08 -20.93
N ASN A 60 -18.35 2.30 -21.43
CA ASN A 60 -17.12 2.76 -22.09
C ASN A 60 -16.44 3.91 -21.34
N MET A 61 -16.91 4.25 -20.13
CA MET A 61 -16.29 5.26 -19.28
C MET A 61 -15.74 4.59 -18.05
N ARG A 62 -14.42 4.69 -17.89
CA ARG A 62 -13.70 4.17 -16.74
C ARG A 62 -12.78 5.27 -16.22
N SER A 63 -12.91 5.58 -14.96
CA SER A 63 -12.05 6.50 -14.23
C SER A 63 -11.37 5.75 -13.11
N GLU A 64 -10.08 5.95 -12.97
CA GLU A 64 -9.26 5.33 -11.93
C GLU A 64 -8.67 6.44 -11.06
N TYR A 65 -8.63 6.20 -9.76
CA TYR A 65 -8.08 7.11 -8.78
C TYR A 65 -7.17 6.36 -7.82
N HIS A 66 -5.95 6.85 -7.68
CA HIS A 66 -4.86 6.20 -6.97
C HIS A 66 -4.54 7.00 -5.72
N THR A 67 -4.50 6.32 -4.57
CA THR A 67 -4.17 6.98 -3.30
C THR A 67 -3.25 6.14 -2.43
N CYS A 68 -2.34 6.86 -1.76
CA CYS A 68 -1.56 6.37 -0.64
C CYS A 68 -2.35 6.62 0.65
N SER A 69 -2.63 5.59 1.44
CA SER A 69 -3.41 5.73 2.67
C SER A 69 -2.85 4.91 3.83
N VAL A 70 -3.15 5.37 5.04
CA VAL A 70 -2.93 4.62 6.29
C VAL A 70 -4.02 3.59 6.55
N HIS A 71 -5.21 3.81 5.99
CA HIS A 71 -6.40 2.98 6.20
C HIS A 71 -7.02 2.65 4.85
N CYS A 72 -7.55 1.44 4.69
CA CYS A 72 -8.22 1.06 3.46
C CYS A 72 -9.44 0.18 3.73
N TRP A 73 -10.55 0.55 3.09
CA TRP A 73 -11.84 -0.13 3.20
C TRP A 73 -12.25 -0.59 1.79
N PRO A 74 -11.96 -1.83 1.40
CA PRO A 74 -12.29 -2.30 0.06
C PRO A 74 -13.81 -2.49 -0.09
N TYR A 75 -14.33 -2.22 -1.28
CA TYR A 75 -15.74 -2.44 -1.63
C TYR A 75 -15.88 -2.74 -3.13
N ILE A 76 -16.97 -3.40 -3.49
CA ILE A 76 -17.35 -3.67 -4.89
C ILE A 76 -18.84 -3.36 -5.04
N LEU A 77 -19.15 -2.42 -5.93
CA LEU A 77 -20.48 -1.99 -6.33
C LEU A 77 -20.61 -2.14 -7.85
N SER A 78 -21.82 -2.07 -8.37
CA SER A 78 -22.11 -2.30 -9.81
C SER A 78 -21.35 -1.36 -10.75
N ASN A 79 -21.00 -0.16 -10.29
CA ASN A 79 -20.34 0.90 -11.08
C ASN A 79 -19.12 1.51 -10.37
N SER A 80 -18.69 0.92 -9.25
CA SER A 80 -17.57 1.45 -8.48
C SER A 80 -16.91 0.33 -7.68
N ARG A 81 -15.59 0.35 -7.56
CA ARG A 81 -14.88 -0.54 -6.64
C ARG A 81 -13.66 0.13 -6.07
N ARG A 82 -13.30 -0.31 -4.86
CA ARG A 82 -12.06 0.10 -4.18
C ARG A 82 -11.27 -1.13 -3.82
N ILE A 83 -10.03 -1.18 -4.30
CA ILE A 83 -9.06 -2.25 -4.09
C ILE A 83 -7.93 -1.72 -3.21
N CYS A 84 -7.49 -2.53 -2.25
CA CYS A 84 -6.42 -2.22 -1.32
C CYS A 84 -5.29 -3.25 -1.47
N CYS A 85 -4.05 -2.81 -1.50
CA CYS A 85 -2.90 -3.71 -1.56
C CYS A 85 -1.70 -3.15 -0.77
N ARG A 86 -0.73 -4.01 -0.43
CA ARG A 86 0.43 -3.70 0.42
C ARG A 86 1.76 -4.06 -0.26
N THR A 87 1.81 -3.92 -1.57
CA THR A 87 3.01 -4.19 -2.38
C THR A 87 3.40 -2.92 -3.13
N ASN A 88 4.69 -2.70 -3.35
CA ASN A 88 5.13 -1.49 -4.05
C ASN A 88 4.47 -1.38 -5.43
N LEU A 89 3.91 -0.20 -5.71
CA LEU A 89 3.27 0.18 -6.96
C LEU A 89 2.12 -0.77 -7.37
N CYS A 90 1.50 -1.42 -6.39
CA CYS A 90 0.42 -2.37 -6.63
C CYS A 90 -0.93 -1.70 -6.91
N ASN A 91 -1.03 -0.38 -6.90
CA ASN A 91 -2.19 0.35 -7.41
C ASN A 91 -1.85 0.94 -8.79
N ASN A 92 -1.29 0.15 -9.68
CA ASN A 92 -1.04 0.60 -11.05
C ASN A 92 -2.30 0.52 -11.91
N ASP A 93 -2.32 1.29 -13.01
CA ASP A 93 -3.36 1.23 -14.02
C ASP A 93 -3.47 -0.19 -14.57
N GLY A 94 -4.69 -0.67 -14.81
CA GLY A 94 -4.94 -1.97 -15.43
C GLY A 94 -5.09 -3.16 -14.48
N LEU A 95 -5.01 -2.96 -13.15
CA LEU A 95 -5.37 -4.03 -12.19
C LEU A 95 -6.86 -4.32 -12.14
N SER A 96 -7.68 -3.37 -12.54
CA SER A 96 -9.13 -3.57 -12.58
C SER A 96 -9.57 -4.57 -13.67
N GLY A 97 -8.69 -4.94 -14.61
CA GLY A 97 -8.94 -6.09 -15.49
C GLY A 97 -8.49 -7.44 -14.94
N LYS A 98 -7.72 -7.48 -13.83
CA LYS A 98 -6.96 -8.67 -13.40
C LYS A 98 -7.39 -9.27 -12.06
N PHE A 99 -8.30 -8.61 -11.35
CA PHE A 99 -8.95 -9.15 -10.15
C PHE A 99 -10.45 -9.35 -10.44
N ALA A 100 -10.76 -10.33 -11.30
CA ALA A 100 -12.03 -11.03 -11.22
C ALA A 100 -11.83 -12.15 -10.19
N PHE A 101 -12.54 -12.07 -9.07
CA PHE A 101 -12.65 -13.20 -8.15
C PHE A 101 -13.51 -14.29 -8.80
#